data_AF-A0A964PX05-F1
#
_entry.id   AF-A0A964PX05-F1
#
_cell.length_a   1.000
_cell.length_b   1.000
_cell.length_c   1.000
_cell.angle_alpha   90.00
_cell.angle_beta   90.00
_cell.angle_gamma   90.00
#
_symmetry.space_group_name_H-M   'P 1'
#
loop_
_entity.id
_entity.type
_entity.pdbx_description
1 polymer ?
#
loop_
_entity_poly.entity_id
_entity_poly.type
_entity_poly.pdbx_seq_one_letter_code
_entity_poly.pdbx_strand_id
1 'polypeptide(L)'
;MGRVCTRYGEGEWYPTPEPDEVRALRAEFALDSDSLQRLIPGDPWVLGQRVWTRAEGGDWEGALLTSRDCGGAQPWWCSALEGLSLHGLGRYAEAEGAFEHALAEMDPEAALEWRVPERAVDPDAREILATMVTAADGFLDVVLDRMWSLADPCTWSTATTG
;
A
#
# COMPACT_ATOMS: atom_id res chain seq x y z
N MET A 1 -7.84 -2.97 0.08
CA MET A 1 -8.44 -2.70 -1.23
C MET A 1 -9.71 -1.87 -1.04
N GLY A 2 -9.75 -0.67 -1.62
CA GLY A 2 -10.86 0.26 -1.48
C GLY A 2 -12.07 -0.17 -2.31
N ARG A 3 -13.27 0.05 -1.76
CA ARG A 3 -14.53 -0.09 -2.49
C ARG A 3 -14.50 0.90 -3.65
N VAL A 4 -14.46 0.41 -4.89
CA VAL A 4 -14.91 1.21 -6.03
C VAL A 4 -16.38 1.50 -5.77
N CYS A 5 -16.70 2.73 -5.38
CA CYS A 5 -18.07 3.20 -5.35
C CYS A 5 -18.56 3.30 -6.79
N THR A 6 -19.00 2.17 -7.35
CA THR A 6 -19.73 2.15 -8.61
C THR A 6 -21.00 2.95 -8.38
N ARG A 7 -21.04 4.18 -8.91
CA ARG A 7 -22.28 4.95 -9.00
C ARG A 7 -23.13 4.45 -10.17
N TYR A 8 -23.32 3.14 -10.25
CA TYR A 8 -24.19 2.47 -11.21
C TYR A 8 -25.15 1.61 -10.40
N GLY A 9 -26.45 1.80 -10.63
CA GLY A 9 -27.55 1.40 -9.74
C GLY A 9 -27.79 -0.11 -9.65
N GLU A 10 -26.81 -0.85 -9.15
CA GLU A 10 -26.83 -2.31 -9.04
C GLU A 10 -26.66 -2.73 -7.57
N GLY A 11 -27.71 -2.56 -6.78
CA GLY A 11 -27.86 -3.19 -5.45
C GLY A 11 -26.77 -2.89 -4.42
N GLU A 12 -26.92 -3.48 -3.22
CA GLU A 12 -25.85 -3.51 -2.23
C GLU A 12 -24.86 -4.60 -2.62
N TRP A 13 -23.65 -4.20 -3.04
CA TRP A 13 -22.53 -5.14 -3.23
C TRP A 13 -21.84 -5.36 -1.88
N TYR A 14 -21.71 -6.62 -1.47
CA TYR A 14 -20.93 -7.03 -0.31
C TYR A 14 -19.76 -7.93 -0.74
N PRO A 15 -18.58 -7.81 -0.11
CA PRO A 15 -17.50 -8.76 -0.35
C PRO A 15 -17.95 -10.18 0.02
N THR A 16 -17.85 -11.12 -0.92
CA THR A 16 -18.07 -12.54 -0.61
C THR A 16 -16.96 -13.01 0.33
N PRO A 17 -17.28 -13.73 1.42
CA PRO A 17 -16.27 -14.34 2.26
C PRO A 17 -15.34 -15.26 1.45
N GLU A 18 -14.06 -15.24 1.78
CA GLU A 18 -13.08 -16.05 1.06
C GLU A 18 -13.29 -17.55 1.32
N PRO A 19 -13.23 -18.41 0.28
CA PRO A 19 -13.35 -19.86 0.42
C PRO A 19 -12.31 -20.44 1.38
N ASP A 20 -12.72 -21.49 2.12
CA ASP A 20 -11.86 -22.17 3.10
C ASP A 20 -10.56 -22.71 2.49
N GLU A 21 -10.62 -23.21 1.25
CA GLU A 21 -9.46 -23.70 0.51
C GLU A 21 -8.43 -22.59 0.26
N VAL A 22 -8.87 -21.39 -0.11
CA VAL A 22 -7.97 -20.26 -0.36
C VAL A 22 -7.34 -19.79 0.95
N ARG A 23 -8.11 -19.75 2.05
CA ARG A 23 -7.55 -19.46 3.38
C ARG A 23 -6.48 -20.47 3.79
N ALA A 24 -6.71 -21.76 3.53
CA ALA A 24 -5.74 -22.81 3.85
C ALA A 24 -4.45 -22.67 3.03
N LEU A 25 -4.57 -22.44 1.72
CA LEU A 25 -3.42 -22.21 0.84
C LEU A 25 -2.62 -20.96 1.23
N ARG A 26 -3.31 -19.89 1.65
CA ARG A 26 -2.65 -18.68 2.18
C ARG A 26 -1.84 -19.00 3.43
N ALA A 27 -2.41 -19.78 4.35
CA ALA A 27 -1.73 -20.18 5.58
C ALA A 27 -0.49 -21.03 5.30
N GLU A 28 -0.56 -21.98 4.36
CA GLU A 28 0.61 -22.75 3.92
C GLU A 28 1.68 -21.83 3.31
N PHE A 29 1.29 -20.93 2.41
CA PHE A 29 2.23 -19.99 1.79
C PHE A 29 2.91 -19.07 2.82
N ALA A 30 2.18 -18.64 3.86
CA ALA A 30 2.76 -17.85 4.96
C ALA A 30 3.86 -18.63 5.71
N LEU A 31 3.64 -19.93 5.96
CA LEU A 31 4.63 -20.80 6.61
C LEU A 31 5.86 -21.06 5.72
N ASP A 32 5.64 -21.26 4.43
CA ASP A 32 6.73 -21.47 3.46
C ASP A 32 7.58 -20.21 3.32
N SER A 33 6.95 -19.04 3.20
CA SER A 33 7.67 -17.76 3.10
C SER A 33 8.45 -17.41 4.38
N ASP A 34 7.92 -17.72 5.57
CA ASP A 34 8.68 -17.60 6.82
C ASP A 34 9.91 -18.52 6.85
N SER A 35 9.82 -19.69 6.22
CA SER A 35 10.94 -20.62 6.09
C SER A 35 11.97 -20.15 5.06
N LEU A 36 11.52 -19.59 3.94
CA LEU A 36 12.38 -18.99 2.92
C LEU A 36 13.17 -17.81 3.46
N GLN A 37 12.59 -16.94 4.29
CA GLN A 37 13.31 -15.81 4.88
C GLN A 37 14.57 -16.24 5.65
N ARG A 38 14.53 -17.40 6.31
CA ARG A 38 15.70 -17.93 7.05
C ARG A 38 16.82 -18.40 6.11
N LEU A 39 16.47 -18.78 4.89
CA LEU A 39 17.42 -19.25 3.87
C LEU A 39 17.98 -18.11 3.02
N ILE A 40 17.15 -17.10 2.73
CA ILE A 40 17.49 -15.92 1.93
C ILE A 40 17.10 -14.63 2.68
N PRO A 41 17.82 -14.30 3.77
CA PRO A 41 17.55 -13.09 4.52
C PRO A 41 17.79 -11.86 3.63
N GLY A 42 16.94 -10.86 3.80
CA GLY A 42 17.01 -9.58 3.11
C GLY A 42 16.45 -9.58 1.68
N ASP A 43 15.91 -10.70 1.20
CA ASP A 43 15.19 -10.70 -0.08
C ASP A 43 13.91 -9.83 0.02
N PRO A 44 13.80 -8.74 -0.76
CA PRO A 44 12.70 -7.80 -0.63
C PRO A 44 11.37 -8.40 -1.07
N TRP A 45 11.39 -9.34 -2.02
CA TRP A 45 10.17 -9.99 -2.49
C TRP A 45 9.62 -10.93 -1.41
N VAL A 46 10.47 -11.76 -0.78
CA VAL A 46 10.06 -12.65 0.31
C VAL A 46 9.49 -11.85 1.48
N LEU A 47 10.16 -10.77 1.91
CA LEU A 47 9.64 -9.90 2.95
C LEU A 47 8.27 -9.31 2.58
N GLY A 48 8.14 -8.79 1.34
CA GLY A 48 6.89 -8.24 0.84
C GLY A 48 5.75 -9.24 0.85
N GLN A 49 5.99 -10.49 0.42
CA GLN A 49 5.01 -11.56 0.49
C GLN A 49 4.60 -11.87 1.93
N ARG A 50 5.56 -11.97 2.86
CA ARG A 50 5.27 -12.26 4.27
C ARG A 50 4.37 -11.20 4.93
N VAL A 51 4.56 -9.92 4.58
CA VAL A 51 3.71 -8.82 5.07
C VAL A 51 2.36 -8.82 4.35
N TRP A 52 2.35 -8.87 3.02
CA TRP A 52 1.13 -8.80 2.21
C TRP A 52 0.17 -9.96 2.49
N THR A 53 0.68 -11.18 2.58
CA THR A 53 -0.12 -12.38 2.88
C THR A 53 -0.79 -12.25 4.26
N ARG A 54 -0.09 -11.73 5.28
CA ARG A 54 -0.70 -11.49 6.60
C ARG A 54 -1.79 -10.42 6.54
N ALA A 55 -1.51 -9.31 5.85
CA ALA A 55 -2.45 -8.23 5.62
C ALA A 55 -3.74 -8.70 4.91
N GLU A 56 -3.63 -9.51 3.85
CA GLU A 56 -4.79 -10.10 3.16
C GLU A 56 -5.62 -11.00 4.07
N GLY A 57 -4.97 -11.74 4.96
CA GLY A 57 -5.64 -12.56 5.98
C GLY A 57 -6.26 -11.76 7.13
N GLY A 58 -6.07 -10.44 7.17
CA GLY A 58 -6.52 -9.55 8.24
C GLY A 58 -5.61 -9.50 9.46
N ASP A 59 -4.47 -10.21 9.46
CA ASP A 59 -3.46 -10.18 10.52
C ASP A 59 -2.54 -8.96 10.36
N TRP A 60 -3.09 -7.78 10.58
CA TRP A 60 -2.37 -6.52 10.43
C TRP A 60 -1.30 -6.29 11.52
N GLU A 61 -1.52 -6.82 12.73
CA GLU A 61 -0.51 -6.80 13.80
C GLU A 61 0.70 -7.68 13.43
N GLY A 62 0.47 -8.90 12.93
CA GLY A 62 1.53 -9.76 12.43
C GLY A 62 2.26 -9.18 11.23
N ALA A 63 1.54 -8.49 10.33
CA ALA A 63 2.14 -7.75 9.21
C ALA A 63 3.10 -6.65 9.72
N LEU A 64 2.68 -5.87 10.72
CA LEU A 64 3.50 -4.82 11.34
C LEU A 64 4.73 -5.37 12.06
N LEU A 65 4.59 -6.47 12.80
CA LEU A 65 5.73 -7.13 13.45
C LEU A 65 6.73 -7.64 12.41
N THR A 66 6.23 -8.20 11.30
CA THR A 66 7.05 -8.72 10.21
C THR A 66 7.79 -7.60 9.47
N SER A 67 7.14 -6.46 9.21
CA SER A 67 7.77 -5.32 8.54
C SER A 67 8.90 -4.72 9.38
N ARG A 68 8.76 -4.71 10.71
CA ARG A 68 9.77 -4.19 11.64
C ARG A 68 10.99 -5.09 11.84
N ASP A 69 10.79 -6.41 11.81
CA ASP A 69 11.90 -7.37 11.89
C ASP A 69 12.79 -7.26 10.63
N CYS A 70 12.17 -7.02 9.47
CA CYS A 70 12.71 -6.72 8.13
C CYS A 70 13.80 -7.66 7.55
N GLY A 71 14.52 -8.42 8.37
CA GLY A 71 15.45 -9.46 7.99
C GLY A 71 16.62 -8.99 7.12
N GLY A 72 16.97 -7.69 7.15
CA GLY A 72 18.07 -7.12 6.37
C GLY A 72 17.72 -6.65 4.95
N ALA A 73 16.43 -6.51 4.62
CA ALA A 73 16.02 -5.88 3.36
C ALA A 73 16.37 -4.38 3.34
N GLN A 74 16.19 -3.73 2.18
CA GLN A 74 16.48 -2.31 2.02
C GLN A 74 15.63 -1.46 2.98
N PRO A 75 16.20 -0.45 3.66
CA PRO A 75 15.49 0.33 4.68
C PRO A 75 14.16 0.92 4.20
N TRP A 76 14.16 1.55 3.02
CA TRP A 76 12.94 2.14 2.45
C TRP A 76 11.81 1.14 2.29
N TRP A 77 12.13 -0.12 1.98
CA TRP A 77 11.14 -1.17 1.78
C TRP A 77 10.56 -1.64 3.11
N CYS A 78 11.38 -1.72 4.17
CA CYS A 78 10.90 -1.95 5.53
C CYS A 78 9.87 -0.87 5.93
N SER A 79 10.25 0.39 5.74
CA SER A 79 9.45 1.57 6.07
C SER A 79 8.13 1.60 5.29
N ALA A 80 8.15 1.26 4.00
CA ALA A 80 6.95 1.18 3.18
C ALA A 80 5.99 0.07 3.64
N LEU A 81 6.52 -1.10 4.02
CA LEU A 81 5.72 -2.22 4.52
C LEU A 81 5.18 -1.96 5.94
N GLU A 82 5.91 -1.21 6.76
CA GLU A 82 5.40 -0.70 8.04
C GLU A 82 4.26 0.29 7.82
N GLY A 83 4.41 1.24 6.89
CA GLY A 83 3.35 2.16 6.49
C GLY A 83 2.08 1.45 6.04
N LEU A 84 2.21 0.43 5.19
CA LEU A 84 1.09 -0.42 4.76
C LEU A 84 0.38 -1.08 5.95
N SER A 85 1.15 -1.66 6.87
CA SER A 85 0.62 -2.40 8.01
C SER A 85 -0.09 -1.46 9.01
N LEU A 86 0.51 -0.30 9.29
CA LEU A 86 -0.07 0.76 10.11
C LEU A 86 -1.36 1.32 9.49
N HIS A 87 -1.38 1.49 8.17
CA HIS A 87 -2.57 1.92 7.45
C HIS A 87 -3.72 0.91 7.62
N GLY A 88 -3.44 -0.38 7.49
CA GLY A 88 -4.42 -1.45 7.71
C GLY A 88 -4.96 -1.51 9.15
N LEU A 89 -4.14 -1.12 10.14
CA LEU A 89 -4.56 -0.95 11.55
C LEU A 89 -5.35 0.35 11.81
N GLY A 90 -5.52 1.22 10.81
CA GLY A 90 -6.16 2.53 10.98
C GLY A 90 -5.29 3.57 11.68
N ARG A 91 -3.99 3.32 11.84
CA ARG A 91 -3.02 4.22 12.48
C ARG A 91 -2.44 5.20 11.46
N TYR A 92 -3.30 6.02 10.88
CA TYR A 92 -3.00 6.78 9.66
C TYR A 92 -1.84 7.77 9.79
N ALA A 93 -1.74 8.50 10.91
CA ALA A 93 -0.64 9.44 11.11
C ALA A 93 0.73 8.73 11.23
N GLU A 94 0.76 7.55 11.83
CA GLU A 94 1.98 6.75 11.91
C GLU A 94 2.32 6.11 10.56
N ALA A 95 1.28 5.70 9.81
CA ALA A 95 1.44 5.18 8.46
C ALA A 95 2.03 6.23 7.51
N GLU A 96 1.51 7.47 7.57
CA GLU A 96 2.02 8.61 6.82
C GLU A 96 3.50 8.84 7.11
N GLY A 97 3.89 8.94 8.39
CA GLY A 97 5.30 9.10 8.76
C GLY A 97 6.20 7.94 8.29
N ALA A 98 5.70 6.71 8.28
CA ALA A 98 6.45 5.57 7.75
C ALA A 98 6.62 5.63 6.22
N PHE A 99 5.60 6.07 5.48
CA PHE A 99 5.71 6.29 4.04
C PHE A 99 6.63 7.47 3.69
N GLU A 100 6.59 8.55 4.47
CA GLU A 100 7.54 9.66 4.33
C GLU A 100 8.99 9.18 4.54
N HIS A 101 9.22 8.35 5.57
CA HIS A 101 10.53 7.77 5.81
C HIS A 101 10.99 6.89 4.65
N ALA A 102 10.10 6.04 4.14
CA ALA A 102 10.38 5.19 2.97
C ALA A 102 10.82 6.03 1.77
N LEU A 103 10.08 7.09 1.43
CA LEU A 103 10.41 7.97 0.31
C LEU A 103 11.74 8.71 0.52
N ALA A 104 12.06 9.11 1.75
CA ALA A 104 13.31 9.79 2.08
C ALA A 104 14.54 8.86 2.01
N GLU A 105 14.35 7.55 2.16
CA GLU A 105 15.41 6.53 2.09
C GLU A 105 15.68 6.03 0.66
N MET A 106 14.84 6.38 -0.31
CA MET A 106 14.99 6.02 -1.73
C MET A 106 15.90 6.99 -2.48
N ASP A 107 16.42 6.52 -3.62
CA ASP A 107 16.92 7.43 -4.66
C ASP A 107 15.79 8.38 -5.13
N PRO A 108 16.06 9.68 -5.37
CA PRO A 108 15.00 10.66 -5.69
C PRO A 108 14.15 10.30 -6.92
N GLU A 109 14.75 9.67 -7.93
CA GLU A 109 14.06 9.20 -9.13
C GLU A 109 13.08 8.06 -8.79
N ALA A 110 13.52 7.07 -8.01
CA ALA A 110 12.67 5.99 -7.54
C ALA A 110 11.54 6.52 -6.63
N ALA A 111 11.84 7.45 -5.72
CA ALA A 111 10.83 8.09 -4.88
C ALA A 111 9.78 8.83 -5.71
N LEU A 112 10.17 9.43 -6.84
CA LEU A 112 9.23 10.08 -7.75
C LEU A 112 8.32 9.06 -8.45
N GLU A 113 8.87 7.93 -8.92
CA GLU A 113 8.08 6.85 -9.54
C GLU A 113 6.97 6.34 -8.61
N TRP A 114 7.23 6.25 -7.30
CA TRP A 114 6.23 5.84 -6.31
C TRP A 114 5.16 6.91 -6.02
N ARG A 115 5.49 8.20 -6.15
CA ARG A 115 4.55 9.32 -5.92
C ARG A 115 3.65 9.61 -7.11
N VAL A 116 4.08 9.27 -8.33
CA VAL A 116 3.31 9.51 -9.57
C VAL A 116 2.36 8.33 -9.83
N PRO A 117 1.03 8.54 -9.84
CA PRO A 117 0.06 7.44 -9.90
C PRO A 117 -0.23 6.99 -11.35
N GLU A 118 0.79 6.74 -12.17
CA GLU A 118 0.60 6.46 -13.61
C GLU A 118 -0.37 5.30 -13.91
N ARG A 119 -0.41 4.31 -13.02
CA ARG A 119 -1.29 3.13 -13.15
C ARG A 119 -2.71 3.36 -12.63
N ALA A 120 -2.92 4.37 -11.78
CA ALA A 120 -4.21 4.62 -11.14
C ALA A 120 -5.03 5.71 -11.86
N VAL A 121 -4.43 6.41 -12.82
CA VAL A 121 -5.11 7.47 -13.61
C VAL A 121 -5.47 6.99 -15.02
N ASP A 122 -6.44 7.67 -15.64
CA ASP A 122 -6.81 7.43 -17.04
C ASP A 122 -5.70 7.87 -18.03
N PRO A 123 -5.79 7.51 -19.33
CA PRO A 123 -4.78 7.86 -20.32
C PRO A 123 -4.50 9.36 -20.48
N ASP A 124 -5.52 10.21 -20.39
CA ASP A 124 -5.36 11.66 -20.58
C ASP A 124 -4.59 12.26 -19.39
N ALA A 125 -4.98 11.87 -18.17
CA ALA A 125 -4.26 12.26 -16.96
C ALA A 125 -2.81 11.74 -16.93
N ARG A 126 -2.56 10.53 -17.47
CA ARG A 126 -1.20 9.96 -17.58
C ARG A 126 -0.31 10.80 -18.50
N GLU A 127 -0.81 11.25 -19.65
CA GLU A 127 -0.07 12.10 -20.59
C GLU A 127 0.31 13.46 -19.96
N ILE A 128 -0.63 14.04 -19.20
CA ILE A 128 -0.39 15.29 -18.45
C ILE A 128 0.72 15.09 -17.41
N LEU A 129 0.64 14.03 -16.61
CA LEU A 129 1.66 13.74 -15.59
C LEU A 129 3.04 13.49 -16.22
N ALA A 130 3.12 12.71 -17.31
CA ALA A 130 4.38 12.45 -18.02
C ALA A 130 5.03 13.75 -18.55
N THR A 131 4.21 14.68 -19.05
CA THR A 131 4.70 16.00 -19.47
C THR A 131 5.25 16.80 -18.29
N MET A 132 4.58 16.80 -17.14
CA MET A 132 5.03 17.51 -15.93
C MET A 132 6.32 16.94 -15.35
N VAL A 133 6.50 15.62 -15.35
CA VAL A 133 7.75 14.95 -14.92
C VAL A 133 8.94 15.46 -15.73
N THR A 134 8.77 15.66 -17.03
CA THR A 134 9.86 16.12 -17.91
C THR A 134 10.10 17.64 -17.90
N ALA A 135 9.12 18.45 -17.48
CA ALA A 135 9.18 19.91 -17.56
C ALA A 135 10.14 20.58 -16.56
N ALA A 136 10.60 19.87 -15.52
CA ALA A 136 11.58 20.33 -14.53
C ALA A 136 11.26 21.71 -13.89
N ASP A 137 9.98 22.03 -13.73
CA ASP A 137 9.51 23.35 -13.26
C ASP A 137 9.10 23.39 -11.77
N GLY A 138 9.22 22.26 -11.05
CA GLY A 138 8.84 22.14 -9.64
C GLY A 138 7.32 22.19 -9.38
N PHE A 139 6.50 22.34 -10.42
CA PHE A 139 5.04 22.38 -10.28
C PHE A 139 4.45 21.00 -9.97
N LEU A 140 5.15 19.94 -10.35
CA LEU A 140 4.73 18.55 -10.14
C LEU A 140 4.45 18.24 -8.66
N ASP A 141 5.31 18.68 -7.73
CA ASP A 141 5.11 18.41 -6.31
C ASP A 141 3.82 19.05 -5.78
N VAL A 142 3.50 20.27 -6.22
CA VAL A 142 2.26 20.97 -5.84
C VAL A 142 1.03 20.25 -6.40
N VAL A 143 1.11 19.76 -7.64
CA VAL A 143 0.03 18.99 -8.26
C VAL A 143 -0.19 17.68 -7.55
N LEU A 144 0.89 16.93 -7.26
CA LEU A 144 0.82 15.65 -6.56
C LEU A 144 0.28 15.82 -5.13
N ASP A 145 0.76 16.81 -4.37
CA ASP A 145 0.28 17.11 -3.03
C ASP A 145 -1.22 17.44 -3.03
N ARG A 146 -1.65 18.27 -3.98
CA ARG A 146 -3.07 18.61 -4.13
C ARG A 146 -3.91 17.40 -4.53
N MET A 147 -3.42 16.60 -5.46
CA MET A 147 -4.10 15.40 -5.93
C MET A 147 -4.27 14.38 -4.80
N TRP A 148 -3.21 14.08 -4.04
CA TRP A 148 -3.28 13.14 -2.92
C TRP A 148 -4.13 13.67 -1.76
N SER A 149 -4.09 14.98 -1.48
CA SER A 149 -5.00 15.61 -0.50
C SER A 149 -6.48 15.52 -0.89
N LEU A 150 -6.78 15.44 -2.20
CA LEU A 150 -8.13 15.30 -2.74
C LEU A 150 -8.51 13.86 -3.07
N ALA A 151 -7.54 12.94 -3.06
CA ALA A 151 -7.74 11.52 -3.24
C ALA A 151 -8.43 10.98 -1.99
N ASP A 152 -9.74 11.15 -1.93
CA ASP A 152 -10.60 10.80 -0.81
C ASP A 152 -10.36 9.34 -0.37
N PRO A 153 -9.75 9.08 0.81
CA PRO A 153 -9.86 7.77 1.42
C PRO A 153 -11.31 7.69 1.88
N CYS A 154 -12.14 6.87 1.22
CA CYS A 154 -13.55 6.69 1.56
C CYS A 154 -13.73 6.40 3.07
N THR A 155 -13.79 7.46 3.88
CA THR A 155 -14.10 7.37 5.29
C THR A 155 -15.60 7.18 5.34
N TRP A 156 -16.00 6.04 5.86
CA TRP A 156 -17.37 5.82 6.29
C TRP A 156 -17.61 6.82 7.43
N SER A 157 -18.02 8.05 7.11
CA SER A 157 -18.73 8.85 8.10
C SER A 157 -19.94 8.00 8.48
N THR A 158 -19.96 7.48 9.70
CA THR A 158 -21.20 7.02 10.32
C THR A 158 -22.21 8.13 10.16
N ALA A 159 -23.14 7.96 9.23
CA ALA A 159 -24.39 8.68 9.28
C ALA A 159 -24.94 8.43 10.69
N THR A 160 -24.87 9.47 11.51
CA THR A 160 -25.41 9.49 12.85
C THR A 160 -26.90 9.26 12.66
N THR A 161 -27.37 8.06 13.01
CA THR A 161 -28.79 7.77 13.10
C THR A 161 -29.34 8.58 14.26
N GLY A 162 -29.87 9.76 13.96
CA GLY A 162 -30.81 10.51 14.80
C GLY A 162 -32.23 10.16 14.43
#